data_AF-A0A960IAL9-F1
#
_entry.id   AF-A0A960IAL9-F1
#
_cell.length_a   1.000
_cell.length_b   1.000
_cell.length_c   1.000
_cell.angle_alpha   90.00
_cell.angle_beta   90.00
_cell.angle_gamma   90.00
#
_symmetry.space_group_name_H-M   'P 1'
#
loop_
_entity.id
_entity.type
_entity.pdbx_description
1 polymer ?
#
loop_
_entity_poly.entity_id
_entity_poly.type
_entity_poly.pdbx_seq_one_letter_code
_entity_poly.pdbx_strand_id
1 'polypeptide(L)'
;MEFDAASVRPGRAPARPDATVRPDATVRPDATVRPDATVRPDATVGPPGGDAEVRATWRAVAIPAEHGGWGLTLEPVVLGLLVEWSVAGLALGLAAFTAFLLRTPAKLVAVDLRRGRWLERSLVALQVAAIEAMVLATCVVVAVREAGWTWWVPVAVAAPLVAVELWFEVRSRGRRLVPELCGAVGVAAVVAAVVVAGDGSGRLAAASWLVLAARAAGAIPYVRVQILRLRRGSGPVRHSDVAQAVSVVLGGVAVVVDGAALLGFVGVTVLAVLQVMAVRRAPVPAKRLGIRQMAMGLGLVLLTAVGASW
;
A
#
# COMPACT_ATOMS: atom_id res chain seq x y z
N MET A 1 -64.76 49.53 40.94
CA MET A 1 -63.33 49.31 41.25
C MET A 1 -62.63 49.23 39.90
N GLU A 2 -62.34 50.39 39.30
CA GLU A 2 -61.12 51.22 39.49
C GLU A 2 -60.02 50.73 38.54
N PHE A 3 -59.38 51.48 37.63
CA PHE A 3 -59.31 52.88 37.17
C PHE A 3 -58.97 52.77 35.66
N ASP A 4 -59.63 53.42 34.71
CA ASP A 4 -59.55 54.82 34.26
C ASP A 4 -58.26 55.27 33.53
N ALA A 5 -58.44 56.22 32.59
CA ALA A 5 -57.52 56.98 31.73
C ALA A 5 -57.11 56.33 30.37
N ALA A 6 -57.77 56.58 29.23
CA ALA A 6 -58.07 57.82 28.48
C ALA A 6 -56.91 58.37 27.61
N SER A 7 -57.05 58.26 26.27
CA SER A 7 -56.78 59.31 25.24
C SER A 7 -56.71 58.66 23.83
N VAL A 8 -57.77 58.69 23.00
CA VAL A 8 -58.14 59.73 22.00
C VAL A 8 -57.10 59.89 20.87
N ARG A 9 -57.25 59.14 19.76
CA ARG A 9 -57.72 59.56 18.39
C ARG A 9 -56.54 59.84 17.40
N PRO A 10 -56.77 60.07 16.08
CA PRO A 10 -57.04 59.07 15.05
C PRO A 10 -56.13 59.28 13.80
N GLY A 11 -56.29 58.51 12.72
CA GLY A 11 -55.82 58.94 11.39
C GLY A 11 -55.33 57.82 10.47
N ARG A 12 -56.08 57.58 9.40
CA ARG A 12 -55.95 56.45 8.46
C ARG A 12 -55.31 56.92 7.15
N ALA A 13 -54.21 56.27 6.75
CA ALA A 13 -53.71 55.98 5.37
C ALA A 13 -53.51 57.17 4.37
N PRO A 14 -52.90 57.00 3.16
CA PRO A 14 -52.28 55.84 2.50
C PRO A 14 -50.87 56.14 1.87
N ALA A 15 -50.38 55.17 1.10
CA ALA A 15 -49.12 55.10 0.34
C ALA A 15 -48.73 56.32 -0.52
N ARG A 16 -47.41 56.49 -0.71
CA ARG A 16 -46.77 57.28 -1.78
C ARG A 16 -45.52 56.56 -2.32
N PRO A 17 -45.10 56.84 -3.58
CA PRO A 17 -44.50 55.87 -4.49
C PRO A 17 -42.99 56.05 -4.74
N ASP A 18 -42.45 55.12 -5.52
CA ASP A 18 -41.10 55.04 -6.10
C ASP A 18 -40.49 56.38 -6.55
N ALA A 19 -39.20 56.57 -6.24
CA ALA A 19 -38.32 57.36 -7.09
C ALA A 19 -36.82 57.02 -6.88
N THR A 20 -36.24 56.58 -8.00
CA THR A 20 -34.91 56.95 -8.52
C THR A 20 -33.64 56.38 -7.85
N VAL A 21 -33.20 55.30 -8.51
CA VAL A 21 -31.83 54.84 -8.73
C VAL A 21 -30.81 55.99 -8.80
N ARG A 22 -29.74 55.87 -8.00
CA ARG A 22 -28.56 56.75 -8.00
C ARG A 22 -27.45 56.06 -8.80
N PRO A 23 -26.90 56.64 -9.89
CA PRO A 23 -25.75 56.06 -10.56
C PRO A 23 -24.43 56.57 -9.99
N ASP A 24 -23.37 55.83 -10.33
CA ASP A 24 -21.95 56.14 -10.27
C ASP A 24 -21.18 55.94 -8.96
N ALA A 25 -20.54 54.78 -8.88
CA ALA A 25 -19.10 54.71 -8.57
C ALA A 25 -18.44 53.64 -9.47
N THR A 26 -17.98 54.13 -10.63
CA THR A 26 -16.79 53.70 -11.38
C THR A 26 -16.40 52.22 -11.36
N VAL A 27 -16.80 51.53 -12.44
CA VAL A 27 -16.18 50.32 -12.96
C VAL A 27 -14.69 50.61 -13.21
N ARG A 28 -13.81 49.91 -12.48
CA ARG A 28 -12.37 49.89 -12.74
C ARG A 28 -12.13 49.19 -14.09
N PRO A 29 -11.45 49.81 -15.06
CA PRO A 29 -11.07 49.14 -16.30
C PRO A 29 -10.05 48.05 -16.03
N ASP A 30 -10.15 47.00 -16.83
CA ASP A 30 -9.34 45.80 -16.86
C ASP A 30 -7.86 46.02 -16.58
N ALA A 31 -7.32 45.24 -15.65
CA ALA A 31 -5.89 45.05 -15.50
C ALA A 31 -5.36 44.36 -16.76
N THR A 32 -4.86 45.18 -17.69
CA THR A 32 -3.74 44.94 -18.59
C THR A 32 -3.43 43.45 -18.85
N VAL A 33 -4.08 42.92 -19.88
CA VAL A 33 -3.60 41.78 -20.67
C VAL A 33 -2.14 42.07 -21.06
N ARG A 34 -1.23 41.29 -20.49
CA ARG A 34 0.21 41.34 -20.78
C ARG A 34 0.44 40.65 -22.13
N PRO A 35 0.98 41.31 -23.16
CA PRO A 35 1.36 40.63 -24.40
C PRO A 35 2.68 39.87 -24.21
N ASP A 36 2.70 38.66 -24.77
CA ASP A 36 3.85 37.90 -25.26
C ASP A 36 5.10 37.78 -24.39
N ALA A 37 5.06 36.81 -23.48
CA ALA A 37 6.26 36.04 -23.17
C ALA A 37 6.46 34.99 -24.27
N THR A 38 7.23 35.37 -25.30
CA THR A 38 7.98 34.49 -26.21
C THR A 38 7.55 33.02 -26.23
N VAL A 39 6.62 32.71 -27.12
CA VAL A 39 6.46 31.36 -27.66
C VAL A 39 7.82 30.95 -28.20
N ARG A 40 8.49 29.99 -27.54
CA ARG A 40 9.58 29.23 -28.17
C ARG A 40 8.94 28.34 -29.24
N PRO A 41 9.18 28.55 -30.54
CA PRO A 41 8.89 27.53 -31.52
C PRO A 41 10.09 26.59 -31.51
N ASP A 42 10.02 25.52 -30.71
CA ASP A 42 10.75 24.28 -30.95
C ASP A 42 10.33 23.22 -29.92
N ALA A 43 9.14 22.68 -30.16
CA ALA A 43 9.03 21.24 -30.23
C ALA A 43 8.43 20.98 -31.59
N THR A 44 9.24 20.46 -32.51
CA THR A 44 8.75 19.70 -33.64
C THR A 44 7.61 18.82 -33.14
N VAL A 45 6.40 19.11 -33.61
CA VAL A 45 5.28 18.17 -33.56
C VAL A 45 5.72 17.01 -34.44
N GLY A 46 6.48 16.08 -33.85
CA GLY A 46 6.65 14.75 -34.40
C GLY A 46 5.27 14.11 -34.53
N PRO A 47 5.07 13.20 -35.49
CA PRO A 47 3.78 12.53 -35.66
C PRO A 47 3.33 11.94 -34.32
N PRO A 48 2.00 11.85 -34.04
CA PRO A 48 1.51 11.28 -32.80
C PRO A 48 2.16 9.91 -32.62
N GLY A 49 3.09 9.84 -31.67
CA GLY A 49 3.90 8.66 -31.45
C GLY A 49 3.05 7.62 -30.76
N GLY A 50 2.20 6.93 -31.52
CA GLY A 50 1.39 5.83 -31.03
C GLY A 50 2.23 4.85 -30.21
N ASP A 51 3.44 4.52 -30.67
CA ASP A 51 4.36 3.64 -29.94
C ASP A 51 4.90 4.23 -28.64
N ALA A 52 5.06 5.55 -28.53
CA ALA A 52 5.51 6.20 -27.30
C ALA A 52 4.38 6.29 -26.28
N GLU A 53 3.17 6.62 -26.72
CA GLU A 53 1.96 6.69 -25.90
C GLU A 53 1.50 5.30 -25.45
N VAL A 54 1.56 4.31 -26.34
CA VAL A 54 1.33 2.90 -26.04
C VAL A 54 2.36 2.42 -25.02
N ARG A 55 3.67 2.65 -25.22
CA ARG A 55 4.70 2.28 -24.22
C ARG A 55 4.51 2.97 -22.87
N ALA A 56 4.06 4.23 -22.85
CA ALA A 56 3.73 4.93 -21.62
C ALA A 56 2.53 4.28 -20.91
N THR A 57 1.51 3.87 -21.67
CA THR A 57 0.33 3.16 -21.17
C THR A 57 0.68 1.78 -20.63
N TRP A 58 1.48 0.98 -21.35
CA TRP A 58 1.99 -0.31 -20.87
C TRP A 58 2.78 -0.17 -19.56
N ARG A 59 3.70 0.80 -19.48
CA ARG A 59 4.46 1.03 -18.24
C ARG A 59 3.57 1.45 -17.08
N ALA A 60 2.56 2.30 -17.33
CA ALA A 60 1.61 2.74 -16.31
C ALA A 60 0.72 1.60 -15.79
N VAL A 61 0.49 0.57 -16.60
CA VAL A 61 -0.38 -0.57 -16.28
C VAL A 61 0.41 -1.73 -15.66
N ALA A 62 1.60 -2.03 -16.19
CA ALA A 62 2.38 -3.21 -15.82
C ALA A 62 3.33 -3.00 -14.64
N ILE A 63 3.79 -1.76 -14.39
CA ILE A 63 4.79 -1.50 -13.34
C ILE A 63 4.09 -0.91 -12.10
N PRO A 64 4.11 -1.60 -10.95
CA PRO A 64 3.60 -1.05 -9.70
C PRO A 64 4.37 0.22 -9.30
N ALA A 65 3.65 1.33 -9.14
CA ALA A 65 4.24 2.60 -8.69
C ALA A 65 4.61 2.61 -7.19
N GLU A 66 4.24 1.57 -6.45
CA GLU A 66 4.40 1.48 -5.00
C GLU A 66 5.81 1.04 -4.62
N HIS A 67 6.67 2.00 -4.30
CA HIS A 67 8.07 1.75 -3.92
C HIS A 67 8.20 0.93 -2.62
N GLY A 68 7.17 0.97 -1.75
CA GLY A 68 7.15 0.21 -0.49
C GLY A 68 6.73 -1.25 -0.63
N GLY A 69 6.02 -1.61 -1.70
CA GLY A 69 5.55 -2.99 -1.92
C GLY A 69 6.66 -3.94 -2.35
N TRP A 70 7.68 -3.43 -3.06
CA TRP A 70 8.80 -4.25 -3.57
C TRP A 70 9.56 -4.98 -2.47
N GLY A 71 9.90 -4.29 -1.38
CA GLY A 71 10.61 -4.90 -0.25
C GLY A 71 9.76 -5.97 0.44
N LEU A 72 8.51 -5.63 0.82
CA LEU A 72 7.63 -6.53 1.55
C LEU A 72 7.26 -7.79 0.77
N THR A 73 7.21 -7.73 -0.57
CA THR A 73 6.96 -8.91 -1.40
C THR A 73 8.21 -9.77 -1.60
N LEU A 74 9.39 -9.17 -1.76
CA LEU A 74 10.62 -9.92 -2.01
C LEU A 74 11.24 -10.49 -0.73
N GLU A 75 11.06 -9.84 0.41
CA GLU A 75 11.52 -10.30 1.73
C GLU A 75 11.16 -11.79 2.02
N PRO A 76 9.89 -12.24 1.90
CA PRO A 76 9.54 -13.64 2.15
C PRO A 76 10.13 -14.61 1.14
N VAL A 77 10.28 -14.21 -0.12
CA VAL A 77 10.90 -15.05 -1.16
C VAL A 77 12.37 -15.28 -0.84
N VAL A 78 13.10 -14.19 -0.56
CA VAL A 78 14.53 -14.26 -0.23
C VAL A 78 14.74 -15.05 1.06
N LEU A 79 13.94 -14.80 2.10
CA LEU A 79 14.04 -15.57 3.34
C LEU A 79 13.81 -17.06 3.09
N GLY A 80 12.76 -17.42 2.36
CA GLY A 80 12.41 -18.82 2.13
C GLY A 80 13.53 -19.56 1.40
N LEU A 81 14.09 -18.94 0.35
CA LEU A 81 15.18 -19.52 -0.44
C LEU A 81 16.50 -19.60 0.31
N LEU A 82 16.75 -18.69 1.25
CA LEU A 82 17.94 -18.73 2.11
C LEU A 82 17.80 -19.80 3.21
N VAL A 83 16.59 -20.05 3.69
CA VAL A 83 16.30 -21.04 4.73
C VAL A 83 16.28 -22.45 4.14
N GLU A 84 15.53 -22.66 3.06
CA GLU A 84 15.47 -23.93 2.33
C GLU A 84 15.53 -23.67 0.83
N TRP A 85 16.71 -23.87 0.24
CA TRP A 85 16.89 -23.72 -1.20
C TRP A 85 16.27 -24.90 -1.96
N SER A 86 15.36 -24.62 -2.89
CA SER A 86 14.82 -25.62 -3.80
C SER A 86 14.36 -25.00 -5.12
N VAL A 87 14.28 -25.83 -6.17
CA VAL A 87 13.74 -25.41 -7.47
C VAL A 87 12.25 -25.06 -7.35
N ALA A 88 11.49 -25.82 -6.56
CA ALA A 88 10.11 -25.52 -6.22
C ALA A 88 9.99 -24.17 -5.49
N GLY A 89 10.88 -23.92 -4.52
CA GLY A 89 10.98 -22.64 -3.83
C GLY A 89 11.24 -21.47 -4.79
N LEU A 90 12.15 -21.63 -5.76
CA LEU A 90 12.43 -20.60 -6.76
C LEU A 90 11.21 -20.35 -7.65
N ALA A 91 10.53 -21.41 -8.09
CA ALA A 91 9.29 -21.30 -8.85
C ALA A 91 8.19 -20.60 -8.05
N LEU A 92 8.04 -20.89 -6.76
CA LEU A 92 7.10 -20.19 -5.86
C LEU A 92 7.51 -18.72 -5.63
N GLY A 93 8.80 -18.43 -5.56
CA GLY A 93 9.32 -17.07 -5.49
C GLY A 93 8.98 -16.24 -6.73
N LEU A 94 9.18 -16.82 -7.91
CA LEU A 94 8.79 -16.22 -9.19
C LEU A 94 7.26 -16.07 -9.27
N ALA A 95 6.49 -17.08 -8.85
CA ALA A 95 5.04 -17.02 -8.77
C ALA A 95 4.58 -15.84 -7.89
N ALA A 96 5.13 -15.70 -6.68
CA ALA A 96 4.79 -14.61 -5.77
C ALA A 96 5.12 -13.24 -6.38
N PHE A 97 6.28 -13.11 -7.03
CA PHE A 97 6.66 -11.88 -7.72
C PHE A 97 5.73 -11.56 -8.90
N THR A 98 5.40 -12.55 -9.73
CA THR A 98 4.45 -12.39 -10.83
C THR A 98 3.04 -12.06 -10.33
N ALA A 99 2.59 -12.66 -9.23
CA ALA A 99 1.30 -12.33 -8.60
C ALA A 99 1.27 -10.87 -8.11
N PHE A 100 2.39 -10.37 -7.59
CA PHE A 100 2.53 -8.96 -7.22
C PHE A 100 2.47 -8.02 -8.42
N LEU A 101 3.07 -8.39 -9.56
CA LEU A 101 2.94 -7.62 -10.81
C LEU A 101 1.50 -7.65 -11.32
N LEU A 102 0.90 -8.85 -11.40
CA LEU A 102 -0.48 -9.14 -11.81
C LEU A 102 -1.52 -8.31 -11.08
N ARG A 103 -1.27 -8.00 -9.80
CA ARG A 103 -2.18 -7.21 -8.97
C ARG A 103 -2.58 -5.89 -9.63
N THR A 104 -1.65 -5.17 -10.25
CA THR A 104 -1.91 -3.83 -10.81
C THR A 104 -2.87 -3.86 -12.01
N PRO A 105 -2.58 -4.63 -13.08
CA PRO A 105 -3.49 -4.73 -14.21
C PRO A 105 -4.80 -5.44 -13.85
N ALA A 106 -4.77 -6.51 -13.03
CA ALA A 106 -5.98 -7.20 -12.61
C ALA A 106 -6.93 -6.28 -11.82
N LYS A 107 -6.38 -5.43 -10.95
CA LYS A 107 -7.16 -4.42 -10.23
C LYS A 107 -7.81 -3.41 -11.16
N LEU A 108 -7.09 -2.92 -12.16
CA LEU A 108 -7.64 -1.96 -13.13
C LEU A 108 -8.87 -2.56 -13.82
N VAL A 109 -8.74 -3.78 -14.33
CA VAL A 109 -9.84 -4.52 -14.96
C VAL A 109 -11.00 -4.72 -13.98
N ALA A 110 -10.73 -5.20 -12.75
CA ALA A 110 -11.77 -5.47 -11.76
C ALA A 110 -12.54 -4.21 -11.32
N VAL A 111 -11.85 -3.08 -11.17
CA VAL A 111 -12.48 -1.79 -10.80
C VAL A 111 -13.32 -1.24 -11.95
N ASP A 112 -12.82 -1.33 -13.18
CA ASP A 112 -13.53 -0.85 -14.37
C ASP A 112 -14.79 -1.68 -14.62
N LEU A 113 -14.70 -3.02 -14.57
CA LEU A 113 -15.85 -3.94 -14.63
C LEU A 113 -16.91 -3.60 -13.58
N ARG A 114 -16.50 -3.43 -12.32
CA ARG A 114 -17.43 -3.10 -11.24
C ARG A 114 -18.13 -1.77 -11.44
N ARG A 115 -17.46 -0.79 -12.04
CA ARG A 115 -18.03 0.54 -12.31
C ARG A 115 -18.88 0.58 -13.58
N GLY A 116 -19.01 -0.53 -14.30
CA GLY A 116 -19.71 -0.60 -15.57
C GLY A 116 -19.05 0.28 -16.65
N ARG A 117 -17.74 0.48 -16.56
CA ARG A 117 -16.98 1.33 -17.48
C ARG A 117 -15.90 0.48 -18.15
N TRP A 118 -15.73 0.64 -19.46
CA TRP A 118 -14.61 0.04 -20.19
C TRP A 118 -13.82 1.18 -20.83
N LEU A 119 -12.52 1.23 -20.57
CA LEU A 119 -11.62 2.26 -21.08
C LEU A 119 -10.59 1.60 -22.01
N GLU A 120 -9.95 2.36 -22.89
CA GLU A 120 -8.90 1.83 -23.78
C GLU A 120 -7.77 1.14 -23.00
N ARG A 121 -7.38 1.73 -21.86
CA ARG A 121 -6.41 1.14 -20.92
C ARG A 121 -6.87 -0.21 -20.33
N SER A 122 -8.16 -0.51 -20.31
CA SER A 122 -8.70 -1.74 -19.72
C SER A 122 -8.40 -2.95 -20.59
N LEU A 123 -8.38 -2.79 -21.92
CA LEU A 123 -7.97 -3.85 -22.84
C LEU A 123 -6.49 -4.19 -22.67
N VAL A 124 -5.63 -3.17 -22.60
CA VAL A 124 -4.19 -3.36 -22.35
C VAL A 124 -3.97 -4.01 -20.99
N ALA A 125 -4.67 -3.56 -19.94
CA ALA A 125 -4.61 -4.18 -18.62
C ALA A 125 -5.05 -5.64 -18.63
N LEU A 126 -6.11 -5.98 -19.37
CA LEU A 126 -6.55 -7.37 -19.50
C LEU A 126 -5.50 -8.25 -20.19
N GLN A 127 -4.86 -7.75 -21.26
CA GLN A 127 -3.80 -8.48 -21.96
C GLN A 127 -2.59 -8.71 -21.07
N VAL A 128 -2.10 -7.68 -20.37
CA VAL A 128 -1.01 -7.81 -19.38
C VAL A 128 -1.38 -8.84 -18.32
N ALA A 129 -2.57 -8.71 -17.73
CA ALA A 129 -3.03 -9.61 -16.68
C ALA A 129 -3.12 -11.07 -17.17
N ALA A 130 -3.56 -11.31 -18.40
CA ALA A 130 -3.62 -12.65 -18.97
C ALA A 130 -2.23 -13.27 -19.12
N ILE A 131 -1.25 -12.50 -19.61
CA ILE A 131 0.15 -12.95 -19.76
C ILE A 131 0.75 -13.26 -18.38
N GLU A 132 0.60 -12.34 -17.42
CA GLU A 132 1.12 -12.53 -16.07
C GLU A 132 0.43 -13.71 -15.36
N ALA A 133 -0.87 -13.92 -15.58
CA ALA A 133 -1.60 -15.09 -15.06
C ALA A 133 -1.09 -16.41 -15.67
N MET A 134 -0.74 -16.43 -16.96
CA MET A 134 -0.12 -17.60 -17.60
C MET A 134 1.26 -17.92 -17.02
N VAL A 135 2.10 -16.89 -16.81
CA VAL A 135 3.42 -17.05 -16.19
C VAL A 135 3.27 -17.57 -14.75
N LEU A 136 2.34 -16.99 -13.98
CA LEU A 136 2.01 -17.45 -12.63
C LEU A 136 1.57 -18.92 -12.63
N ALA A 137 0.63 -19.30 -13.51
CA ALA A 137 0.15 -20.67 -13.61
C ALA A 137 1.28 -21.64 -13.97
N THR A 138 2.18 -21.25 -14.87
CA THR A 138 3.36 -22.05 -15.24
C THR A 138 4.28 -22.28 -14.03
N CYS A 139 4.58 -21.23 -13.26
CA CYS A 139 5.40 -21.34 -12.05
C CYS A 139 4.74 -22.26 -11.00
N VAL A 140 3.42 -22.14 -10.81
CA VAL A 140 2.65 -23.02 -9.91
C VAL A 140 2.71 -24.47 -10.38
N VAL A 141 2.54 -24.74 -11.67
CA VAL A 141 2.64 -26.10 -12.23
C VAL A 141 4.03 -26.68 -11.97
N VAL A 142 5.10 -25.92 -12.19
CA VAL A 142 6.47 -26.35 -11.87
C VAL A 142 6.60 -26.68 -10.38
N ALA A 143 6.15 -25.80 -9.49
CA ALA A 143 6.21 -26.04 -8.04
C ALA A 143 5.43 -27.30 -7.61
N VAL A 144 4.23 -27.54 -8.18
CA VAL A 144 3.46 -28.76 -7.90
C VAL A 144 4.19 -30.02 -8.39
N ARG A 145 4.82 -29.96 -9.56
CA ARG A 145 5.55 -31.11 -10.12
C ARG A 145 6.79 -31.46 -9.30
N GLU A 146 7.49 -30.47 -8.77
CA GLU A 146 8.74 -30.66 -8.03
C GLU A 146 8.51 -31.00 -6.55
N ALA A 147 7.53 -30.36 -5.89
CA ALA A 147 7.34 -30.48 -4.43
C ALA A 147 5.94 -30.97 -4.01
N GLY A 148 5.08 -31.37 -4.95
CA GLY A 148 3.73 -31.85 -4.65
C GLY A 148 2.77 -30.75 -4.19
N TRP A 149 1.87 -31.06 -3.24
CA TRP A 149 0.75 -30.19 -2.85
C TRP A 149 0.84 -29.60 -1.45
N THR A 150 1.80 -30.02 -0.62
CA THR A 150 1.88 -29.65 0.80
C THR A 150 2.07 -28.15 1.02
N TRP A 151 2.80 -27.48 0.12
CA TRP A 151 3.03 -26.04 0.17
C TRP A 151 1.75 -25.20 -0.02
N TRP A 152 0.63 -25.79 -0.46
CA TRP A 152 -0.67 -25.11 -0.48
C TRP A 152 -1.24 -24.86 0.92
N VAL A 153 -0.82 -25.60 1.95
CA VAL A 153 -1.31 -25.42 3.32
C VAL A 153 -1.08 -23.98 3.82
N PRO A 154 0.15 -23.42 3.83
CA PRO A 154 0.35 -22.04 4.25
C PRO A 154 -0.39 -21.03 3.36
N VAL A 155 -0.52 -21.30 2.05
CA VAL A 155 -1.31 -20.45 1.13
C VAL A 155 -2.79 -20.44 1.52
N ALA A 156 -3.36 -21.60 1.84
CA ALA A 156 -4.74 -21.73 2.28
C ALA A 156 -4.98 -21.03 3.63
N VAL A 157 -4.03 -21.12 4.56
CA VAL A 157 -4.08 -20.40 5.85
C VAL A 157 -4.01 -18.88 5.64
N ALA A 158 -3.25 -18.40 4.65
CA ALA A 158 -3.13 -16.97 4.33
C ALA A 158 -4.31 -16.43 3.49
N ALA A 159 -5.06 -17.30 2.81
CA ALA A 159 -6.11 -16.92 1.87
C ALA A 159 -7.16 -15.94 2.45
N PRO A 160 -7.63 -16.08 3.72
CA PRO A 160 -8.56 -15.12 4.31
C PRO A 160 -7.98 -13.70 4.41
N LEU A 161 -6.67 -13.56 4.68
CA LEU A 161 -6.01 -12.26 4.78
C LEU A 161 -5.92 -11.59 3.41
N VAL A 162 -5.51 -12.37 2.39
CA VAL A 162 -5.45 -11.90 1.00
C VAL A 162 -6.85 -11.53 0.49
N ALA A 163 -7.88 -12.30 0.85
CA ALA A 163 -9.26 -12.00 0.49
C ALA A 163 -9.75 -10.67 1.08
N VAL A 164 -9.40 -10.37 2.34
CA VAL A 164 -9.70 -9.07 2.95
C VAL A 164 -9.01 -7.93 2.18
N GLU A 165 -7.73 -8.08 1.83
CA GLU A 165 -7.03 -7.08 1.04
C GLU A 165 -7.72 -6.84 -0.32
N LEU A 166 -7.96 -7.90 -1.09
CA LEU A 166 -8.59 -7.83 -2.41
C LEU A 166 -10.00 -7.21 -2.34
N TRP A 167 -10.78 -7.56 -1.32
CA TRP A 167 -12.12 -7.01 -1.10
C TRP A 167 -12.12 -5.49 -0.92
N PHE A 168 -11.16 -4.98 -0.15
CA PHE A 168 -10.98 -3.55 0.08
C PHE A 168 -10.36 -2.85 -1.12
N GLU A 169 -9.45 -3.51 -1.82
CA GLU A 169 -8.79 -3.00 -3.00
C GLU A 169 -9.75 -2.75 -4.15
N VAL A 170 -10.62 -3.72 -4.47
CA VAL A 170 -11.69 -3.58 -5.49
C VAL A 170 -12.71 -2.51 -5.09
N ARG A 171 -12.82 -2.18 -3.80
CA ARG A 171 -13.61 -1.05 -3.26
C ARG A 171 -12.90 0.30 -3.30
N SER A 172 -11.69 0.36 -3.85
CA SER A 172 -10.83 1.54 -3.81
C SER A 172 -10.54 2.02 -2.36
N ARG A 173 -10.61 1.10 -1.39
CA ARG A 173 -10.36 1.33 0.05
C ARG A 173 -9.06 0.66 0.54
N GLY A 174 -8.15 0.32 -0.38
CA GLY A 174 -6.90 -0.37 -0.06
C GLY A 174 -5.95 0.41 0.87
N ARG A 175 -6.01 1.75 0.89
CA ARG A 175 -5.16 2.59 1.75
C ARG A 175 -5.53 2.59 3.24
N ARG A 176 -6.38 1.66 3.68
CA ARG A 176 -6.76 1.49 5.09
C ARG A 176 -5.75 0.56 5.76
N LEU A 177 -5.56 0.74 7.08
CA LEU A 177 -4.53 -0.01 7.80
C LEU A 177 -4.81 -1.52 7.80
N VAL A 178 -6.06 -1.93 7.98
CA VAL A 178 -6.46 -3.34 8.02
C VAL A 178 -6.08 -4.08 6.72
N PRO A 179 -6.52 -3.67 5.52
CA PRO A 179 -6.14 -4.37 4.29
C PRO A 179 -4.65 -4.26 3.98
N GLU A 180 -3.94 -3.19 4.36
CA GLU A 180 -2.48 -3.11 4.22
C GLU A 180 -1.76 -4.15 5.08
N LEU A 181 -2.19 -4.34 6.33
CA LEU A 181 -1.63 -5.37 7.22
C LEU A 181 -2.00 -6.78 6.73
N CYS A 182 -3.26 -7.02 6.39
CA CYS A 182 -3.71 -8.31 5.87
C CYS A 182 -2.94 -8.68 4.60
N GLY A 183 -2.73 -7.72 3.70
CA GLY A 183 -1.96 -7.94 2.48
C GLY A 183 -0.50 -8.26 2.75
N ALA A 184 0.18 -7.46 3.57
CA ALA A 184 1.59 -7.69 3.89
C ALA A 184 1.80 -9.02 4.63
N VAL A 185 0.96 -9.35 5.61
CA VAL A 185 1.03 -10.63 6.34
C VAL A 185 0.64 -11.80 5.44
N GLY A 186 -0.36 -11.63 4.58
CA GLY A 186 -0.78 -12.65 3.61
C GLY A 186 0.32 -12.97 2.60
N VAL A 187 0.96 -11.95 2.02
CA VAL A 187 2.11 -12.11 1.10
C VAL A 187 3.31 -12.72 1.82
N ALA A 188 3.52 -12.39 3.10
CA ALA A 188 4.60 -12.99 3.88
C ALA A 188 4.49 -14.52 3.99
N ALA A 189 3.30 -15.12 3.80
CA ALA A 189 3.11 -16.57 3.82
C ALA A 189 3.90 -17.31 2.73
N VAL A 190 4.36 -16.59 1.71
CA VAL A 190 5.24 -17.13 0.67
C VAL A 190 6.50 -17.75 1.29
N VAL A 191 7.05 -17.20 2.38
CA VAL A 191 8.19 -17.81 3.07
C VAL A 191 7.86 -19.23 3.54
N ALA A 192 6.67 -19.41 4.13
CA ALA A 192 6.24 -20.71 4.64
C ALA A 192 5.98 -21.69 3.49
N ALA A 193 5.39 -21.22 2.39
CA ALA A 193 5.19 -22.05 1.20
C ALA A 193 6.53 -22.51 0.59
N VAL A 194 7.52 -21.62 0.49
CA VAL A 194 8.86 -21.94 -0.01
C VAL A 194 9.57 -22.93 0.91
N VAL A 195 9.55 -22.70 2.23
CA VAL A 195 10.20 -23.61 3.20
C VAL A 195 9.58 -25.00 3.16
N VAL A 196 8.24 -25.10 3.15
CA VAL A 196 7.54 -26.40 3.04
C VAL A 196 7.82 -27.08 1.70
N ALA A 197 7.94 -26.33 0.61
CA ALA A 197 8.28 -26.88 -0.70
C ALA A 197 9.74 -27.35 -0.82
N GLY A 198 10.63 -26.84 0.04
CA GLY A 198 12.01 -27.29 0.17
C GLY A 198 12.21 -28.36 1.24
N ASP A 199 11.15 -29.09 1.63
CA ASP A 199 11.16 -30.13 2.68
C ASP A 199 11.51 -29.64 4.10
N GLY A 200 11.48 -28.33 4.33
CA GLY A 200 11.65 -27.74 5.66
C GLY A 200 10.49 -28.03 6.61
N SER A 201 10.76 -27.94 7.91
CA SER A 201 9.76 -28.26 8.93
C SER A 201 8.59 -27.26 8.93
N GLY A 202 7.37 -27.74 9.22
CA GLY A 202 6.19 -26.87 9.33
C GLY A 202 6.30 -25.84 10.47
N ARG A 203 7.06 -26.15 11.54
CA ARG A 203 7.32 -25.22 12.64
C ARG A 203 8.24 -24.09 12.19
N LEU A 204 9.32 -24.41 11.50
CA LEU A 204 10.25 -23.42 10.94
C LEU A 204 9.57 -22.52 9.90
N ALA A 205 8.73 -23.10 9.04
CA ALA A 205 7.92 -22.37 8.07
C ALA A 205 6.97 -21.37 8.76
N ALA A 206 6.24 -21.82 9.78
CA ALA A 206 5.32 -20.97 10.55
C ALA A 206 6.07 -19.87 11.34
N ALA A 207 7.21 -20.20 11.95
CA ALA A 207 8.02 -19.25 12.70
C ALA A 207 8.62 -18.18 11.78
N SER A 208 9.14 -18.56 10.61
CA SER A 208 9.65 -17.62 9.59
C SER A 208 8.56 -16.67 9.09
N TRP A 209 7.34 -17.19 8.88
CA TRP A 209 6.19 -16.37 8.53
C TRP A 209 5.82 -15.40 9.65
N LEU A 210 5.81 -15.85 10.91
CA LEU A 210 5.52 -15.00 12.06
C LEU A 210 6.55 -13.87 12.25
N VAL A 211 7.84 -14.10 11.96
CA VAL A 211 8.86 -13.05 12.01
C VAL A 211 8.58 -11.96 10.97
N LEU A 212 8.19 -12.33 9.74
CA LEU A 212 7.83 -11.35 8.72
C LEU A 212 6.48 -10.69 8.99
N ALA A 213 5.53 -11.40 9.60
CA ALA A 213 4.28 -10.82 10.07
C ALA A 213 4.53 -9.76 11.17
N ALA A 214 5.43 -10.06 12.12
CA ALA A 214 5.88 -9.13 13.15
C ALA A 214 6.53 -7.88 12.53
N ARG A 215 7.41 -8.06 11.55
CA ARG A 215 8.01 -6.97 10.76
C ARG A 215 6.93 -6.08 10.15
N ALA A 216 5.97 -6.65 9.42
CA ALA A 216 4.89 -5.89 8.78
C ALA A 216 4.02 -5.14 9.80
N ALA A 217 3.68 -5.80 10.91
CA ALA A 217 2.88 -5.23 11.99
C ALA A 217 3.54 -4.01 12.64
N GLY A 218 4.87 -3.99 12.78
CA GLY A 218 5.61 -2.83 13.29
C GLY A 218 5.82 -1.75 12.22
N ALA A 219 6.27 -2.14 11.02
CA ALA A 219 6.72 -1.21 9.99
C ALA A 219 5.59 -0.39 9.38
N ILE A 220 4.43 -1.01 9.10
CA ILE A 220 3.33 -0.34 8.39
C ILE A 220 2.74 0.81 9.24
N PRO A 221 2.32 0.60 10.51
CA PRO A 221 1.84 1.68 11.36
C PRO A 221 2.90 2.77 11.59
N TYR A 222 4.18 2.39 11.77
CA TYR A 222 5.28 3.34 11.91
C TYR A 222 5.40 4.27 10.68
N VAL A 223 5.43 3.69 9.48
CA VAL A 223 5.52 4.46 8.23
C VAL A 223 4.30 5.37 8.05
N ARG A 224 3.10 4.87 8.36
CA ARG A 224 1.87 5.69 8.29
C ARG A 224 1.90 6.87 9.25
N VAL A 225 2.35 6.67 10.50
CA VAL A 225 2.50 7.75 11.48
C VAL A 225 3.54 8.77 11.00
N GLN A 226 4.66 8.33 10.43
CA GLN A 226 5.67 9.24 9.88
C GLN A 226 5.14 10.05 8.68
N ILE A 227 4.41 9.43 7.76
CA ILE A 227 3.78 10.14 6.63
C ILE A 227 2.73 11.14 7.12
N LEU A 228 1.96 10.79 8.15
CA LEU A 228 1.01 11.72 8.77
C LEU A 228 1.73 12.93 9.37
N ARG A 229 2.81 12.70 10.14
CA ARG A 229 3.61 13.76 10.76
C ARG A 229 4.33 14.62 9.72
N LEU A 230 4.81 14.05 8.62
CA LEU A 230 5.36 14.81 7.48
C LEU A 230 4.34 15.79 6.90
N ARG A 231 3.07 15.38 6.79
CA ARG A 231 2.01 16.22 6.21
C ARG A 231 1.47 17.27 7.17
N ARG A 232 1.42 16.95 8.47
CA ARG A 232 0.79 17.80 9.50
C ARG A 232 1.78 18.53 10.41
N GLY A 233 3.08 18.29 10.26
CA GLY A 233 4.14 18.80 11.15
C GLY A 233 4.23 18.09 12.50
N SER A 234 3.09 17.69 13.07
CA SER A 234 3.00 16.92 14.31
C SER A 234 1.92 15.83 14.23
N GLY A 235 1.89 14.92 15.21
CA GLY A 235 0.88 13.87 15.25
C GLY A 235 1.13 12.85 16.37
N PRO A 236 0.08 12.12 16.80
CA PRO A 236 0.18 11.15 17.87
C PRO A 236 1.05 9.96 17.46
N VAL A 237 1.94 9.53 18.36
CA VAL A 237 2.84 8.39 18.14
C VAL A 237 2.33 7.07 18.72
N ARG A 238 1.28 7.11 19.56
CA ARG A 238 0.75 5.94 20.28
C ARG A 238 0.43 4.74 19.38
N HIS A 239 -0.11 4.98 18.18
CA HIS A 239 -0.41 3.91 17.23
C HIS A 239 0.86 3.19 16.76
N SER A 240 1.98 3.91 16.61
CA SER A 240 3.27 3.31 16.29
C SER A 240 3.82 2.53 17.49
N ASP A 241 3.71 3.08 18.70
CA ASP A 241 4.22 2.43 19.93
C ASP A 241 3.48 1.10 20.20
N VAL A 242 2.15 1.10 20.10
CA VAL A 242 1.33 -0.12 20.24
C VAL A 242 1.70 -1.14 19.16
N ALA A 243 1.91 -0.70 17.92
CA ALA A 243 2.33 -1.58 16.84
C ALA A 243 3.71 -2.22 17.08
N GLN A 244 4.65 -1.49 17.67
CA GLN A 244 5.96 -2.05 18.05
C GLN A 244 5.82 -3.11 19.15
N ALA A 245 4.95 -2.89 20.15
CA ALA A 245 4.68 -3.90 21.17
C ALA A 245 4.08 -5.18 20.56
N VAL A 246 3.09 -5.03 19.65
CA VAL A 246 2.51 -6.16 18.91
C VAL A 246 3.58 -6.89 18.07
N SER A 247 4.46 -6.16 17.41
CA SER A 247 5.58 -6.72 16.64
C SER A 247 6.49 -7.59 17.51
N VAL A 248 6.90 -7.10 18.68
CA VAL A 248 7.72 -7.87 19.64
C VAL A 248 6.98 -9.11 20.13
N VAL A 249 5.70 -9.01 20.47
CA VAL A 249 4.89 -10.17 20.90
C VAL A 249 4.82 -11.23 19.79
N LEU A 250 4.53 -10.84 18.56
CA LEU A 250 4.48 -11.77 17.41
C LEU A 250 5.84 -12.45 17.17
N GLY A 251 6.94 -11.70 17.29
CA GLY A 251 8.28 -12.28 17.20
C GLY A 251 8.58 -13.26 18.34
N GLY A 252 8.13 -12.98 19.56
CA GLY A 252 8.27 -13.89 20.70
C GLY A 252 7.48 -15.18 20.49
N VAL A 253 6.26 -15.10 19.94
CA VAL A 253 5.48 -16.27 19.54
C VAL A 253 6.22 -17.09 18.49
N ALA A 254 6.92 -16.46 17.54
CA ALA A 254 7.73 -17.18 16.55
C ALA A 254 8.80 -18.06 17.23
N VAL A 255 9.49 -17.56 18.27
CA VAL A 255 10.49 -18.34 19.03
C VAL A 255 9.87 -19.52 19.78
N VAL A 256 8.65 -19.35 20.31
CA VAL A 256 7.92 -20.46 20.96
C VAL A 256 7.52 -21.53 19.93
N VAL A 257 7.14 -21.11 18.72
CA VAL A 257 6.81 -22.04 17.62
C VAL A 257 8.07 -22.79 17.18
N ASP A 258 9.20 -22.10 16.99
CA ASP A 258 10.47 -22.72 16.64
C ASP A 258 11.65 -21.89 17.19
N GLY A 259 12.58 -22.55 17.89
CA GLY A 259 13.73 -21.89 18.51
C GLY A 259 14.67 -21.23 17.50
N ALA A 260 14.70 -21.73 16.26
CA ALA A 260 15.45 -21.15 15.15
C ALA A 260 15.08 -19.68 14.87
N ALA A 261 13.88 -19.24 15.26
CA ALA A 261 13.43 -17.87 15.08
C ALA A 261 14.08 -16.87 16.07
N LEU A 262 14.94 -17.30 17.00
CA LEU A 262 15.55 -16.44 18.02
C LEU A 262 16.26 -15.22 17.41
N LEU A 263 17.11 -15.42 16.39
CA LEU A 263 17.81 -14.29 15.75
C LEU A 263 16.84 -13.36 15.02
N GLY A 264 15.81 -13.91 14.36
CA GLY A 264 14.73 -13.11 13.78
C GLY A 264 13.99 -12.27 14.82
N PHE A 265 13.69 -12.84 15.99
CA PHE A 265 13.07 -12.13 17.11
C PHE A 265 13.95 -11.01 17.66
N VAL A 266 15.25 -11.26 17.84
CA VAL A 266 16.21 -10.22 18.23
C VAL A 266 16.20 -9.08 17.21
N GLY A 267 16.23 -9.40 15.91
CA GLY A 267 16.12 -8.43 14.83
C GLY A 267 14.85 -7.59 14.91
N VAL A 268 13.68 -8.23 15.04
CA VAL A 268 12.39 -7.57 15.21
C VAL A 268 12.39 -6.64 16.42
N THR A 269 12.93 -7.07 17.55
CA THR A 269 13.02 -6.28 18.78
C THR A 269 13.90 -5.05 18.59
N VAL A 270 15.08 -5.21 17.97
CA VAL A 270 15.96 -4.09 17.64
C VAL A 270 15.23 -3.11 16.71
N LEU A 271 14.57 -3.59 15.65
CA LEU A 271 13.79 -2.74 14.76
C LEU A 271 12.65 -2.01 15.48
N ALA A 272 11.99 -2.67 16.43
CA ALA A 272 10.94 -2.08 17.24
C ALA A 272 11.48 -0.92 18.10
N VAL A 273 12.59 -1.15 18.82
CA VAL A 273 13.27 -0.11 19.61
C VAL A 273 13.70 1.07 18.73
N LEU A 274 14.35 0.79 17.59
CA LEU A 274 14.79 1.82 16.64
C LEU A 274 13.61 2.63 16.11
N GLN A 275 12.46 2.00 15.85
CA GLN A 275 11.25 2.68 15.37
C GLN A 275 10.59 3.53 16.45
N VAL A 276 10.52 3.07 17.71
CA VAL A 276 10.04 3.88 18.85
C VAL A 276 10.93 5.11 19.05
N MET A 277 12.24 4.98 18.88
CA MET A 277 13.16 6.12 18.95
C MET A 277 12.99 7.05 17.74
N ALA A 278 12.92 6.49 16.53
CA ALA A 278 12.85 7.26 15.29
C ALA A 278 11.52 8.00 15.12
N VAL A 279 10.41 7.46 15.62
CA VAL A 279 9.09 8.12 15.54
C VAL A 279 9.02 9.38 16.38
N ARG A 280 9.93 9.56 17.35
CA ARG A 280 10.01 10.77 18.18
C ARG A 280 10.90 11.85 17.57
N ARG A 281 11.70 11.50 16.56
CA ARG A 281 12.56 12.45 15.83
C ARG A 281 11.78 13.19 14.75
N ALA A 282 12.44 14.18 14.14
CA ALA A 282 11.90 14.92 13.01
C ALA A 282 11.51 13.96 11.86
N PRO A 283 10.34 14.15 11.23
CA PRO A 283 9.89 13.25 10.18
C PRO A 283 10.83 13.28 8.96
N VAL A 284 11.11 12.10 8.40
CA VAL A 284 12.07 11.92 7.29
C VAL A 284 11.30 11.84 5.96
N PRO A 285 11.78 12.43 4.85
CA PRO A 285 11.07 12.36 3.57
C PRO A 285 10.73 10.92 3.12
N ALA A 286 9.56 10.76 2.50
CA ALA A 286 8.97 9.45 2.18
C ALA A 286 9.91 8.52 1.40
N LYS A 287 10.66 9.04 0.41
CA LYS A 287 11.65 8.25 -0.35
C LYS A 287 12.73 7.65 0.54
N ARG A 288 13.31 8.46 1.44
CA ARG A 288 14.35 8.00 2.39
C ARG A 288 13.78 7.03 3.43
N LEU A 289 12.55 7.26 3.86
CA LEU A 289 11.84 6.36 4.76
C LEU A 289 11.67 4.97 4.12
N GLY A 290 11.23 4.91 2.86
CA GLY A 290 11.08 3.67 2.10
C GLY A 290 12.41 2.91 1.97
N ILE A 291 13.49 3.57 1.53
CA ILE A 291 14.81 2.94 1.38
C ILE A 291 15.32 2.38 2.72
N ARG A 292 15.17 3.13 3.82
CA ARG A 292 15.55 2.66 5.15
C ARG A 292 14.77 1.42 5.57
N GLN A 293 13.46 1.40 5.32
CA GLN A 293 12.63 0.23 5.64
C GLN A 293 13.02 -0.99 4.80
N MET A 294 13.32 -0.80 3.53
CA MET A 294 13.79 -1.90 2.68
C MET A 294 15.13 -2.47 3.18
N ALA A 295 16.09 -1.61 3.52
CA ALA A 295 17.39 -2.05 4.05
C ALA A 295 17.26 -2.78 5.40
N MET A 296 16.42 -2.25 6.31
CA MET A 296 16.13 -2.88 7.59
C MET A 296 15.40 -4.22 7.44
N GLY A 297 14.50 -4.33 6.46
CA GLY A 297 13.80 -5.58 6.15
C GLY A 297 14.74 -6.64 5.60
N LEU A 298 15.61 -6.27 4.66
CA LEU A 298 16.64 -7.19 4.16
C LEU A 298 17.61 -7.62 5.26
N GLY A 299 18.01 -6.71 6.15
CA GLY A 299 18.83 -7.04 7.31
C GLY A 299 18.15 -8.04 8.25
N LEU A 300 16.83 -7.89 8.48
CA LEU A 300 16.05 -8.86 9.25
C LEU A 300 16.00 -10.23 8.55
N VAL A 301 15.78 -10.25 7.24
CA VAL A 301 15.74 -11.48 6.45
C VAL A 301 17.05 -12.24 6.58
N LEU A 302 18.19 -11.56 6.38
CA LEU A 302 19.51 -12.19 6.53
C LEU A 302 19.74 -12.74 7.94
N LEU A 303 19.38 -11.96 8.97
CA LEU A 303 19.54 -12.38 10.36
C LEU A 303 18.64 -13.58 10.71
N THR A 304 17.42 -13.62 10.17
CA THR A 304 16.48 -14.73 10.38
C THR A 304 16.96 -15.98 9.65
N ALA A 305 17.46 -15.85 8.43
CA ALA A 305 18.05 -16.96 7.67
C ALA A 305 19.27 -17.57 8.39
N VAL A 306 20.15 -16.72 8.94
CA VAL A 306 21.24 -17.19 9.81
C VAL A 306 20.66 -17.93 11.01
N GLY A 307 19.61 -17.42 11.67
CA GLY A 307 19.01 -18.14 12.81
C GLY A 307 18.46 -19.52 12.47
N ALA A 308 17.94 -19.68 11.25
CA ALA A 308 17.40 -20.94 10.76
C ALA A 308 18.45 -21.99 10.36
N SER A 309 19.69 -21.57 10.12
CA SER A 309 20.77 -22.48 9.70
C SER A 309 21.58 -23.08 10.85
N TRP A 310 21.26 -22.75 12.11
CA TRP A 310 21.94 -23.22 13.33
C TRP A 310 20.95 -23.94 14.25
#